data_AF-A0A3S1B9P9-F1
#
_entry.id   AF-A0A3S1B9P9-F1
#
_cell.length_a   1.000
_cell.length_b   1.000
_cell.length_c   1.000
_cell.angle_alpha   90.00
_cell.angle_beta   90.00
_cell.angle_gamma   90.00
#
_symmetry.space_group_name_H-M   'P 1'
#
loop_
_entity.id
_entity.type
_entity.pdbx_description
1 polymer ?
#
loop_
_entity_poly.entity_id
_entity_poly.type
_entity_poly.pdbx_seq_one_letter_code
_entity_poly.pdbx_strand_id
1 'polypeptide(L)'
;MPAAFHHFLGALVVLTTALTTVRSFSNGAIESACPNLDPSSGHGASTATGSAPYTLELSKTEYNPGDVIQVTLRGTGGAQFKGFLVAGRKADGQSTDNIGDFSVDSTGNSKIICSQPLGNALTHNEASPKSSAVFDWTAPSTSQGDVVLHYTVVRGGAPNASPNRVDYFKDLTSVVITGPPVVEAKPPSFTKDAACGVSKGCYSDCVGNVCGWEATWQEDGDVYNISLTSVFDGSDGKYVALGFSAMP
;
A
#
# COMPACT_ATOMS: atom_id res chain seq x y z
N MET A 1 52.87 72.11 10.00
CA MET A 1 51.68 71.25 10.15
C MET A 1 50.69 71.68 9.09
N PRO A 2 50.44 70.83 8.08
CA PRO A 2 49.14 70.16 8.02
C PRO A 2 49.23 68.67 7.60
N ALA A 3 48.08 68.02 7.73
CA ALA A 3 47.80 66.60 7.59
C ALA A 3 47.86 66.08 6.13
N ALA A 4 48.09 64.78 5.97
CA ALA A 4 47.74 64.05 4.75
C ALA A 4 47.11 62.70 5.10
N PHE A 5 45.95 62.48 4.49
CA PHE A 5 44.93 61.47 4.73
C PHE A 5 45.35 60.05 4.33
N HIS A 6 44.76 59.07 5.03
CA HIS A 6 44.75 57.65 4.69
C HIS A 6 44.03 57.35 3.37
N HIS A 7 44.58 56.41 2.60
CA HIS A 7 43.80 55.61 1.65
C HIS A 7 44.01 54.13 1.94
N PHE A 8 43.04 53.52 2.64
CA PHE A 8 42.86 52.06 2.65
C PHE A 8 42.13 51.68 1.37
N LEU A 9 42.81 51.00 0.44
CA LEU A 9 42.16 50.32 -0.68
C LEU A 9 41.54 49.01 -0.14
N GLY A 10 40.23 49.01 0.07
CA GLY A 10 39.47 47.79 0.32
C GLY A 10 39.26 47.02 -0.99
N ALA A 11 39.81 45.80 -1.07
CA ALA A 11 39.55 44.91 -2.19
C ALA A 11 38.14 44.32 -2.06
N LEU A 12 37.23 44.72 -2.96
CA LEU A 12 35.90 44.14 -3.08
C LEU A 12 36.00 42.80 -3.81
N VAL A 13 36.01 41.69 -3.06
CA VAL A 13 35.91 40.34 -3.63
C VAL A 13 34.46 40.13 -4.05
N VAL A 14 34.17 40.28 -5.34
CA VAL A 14 32.87 39.95 -5.93
C VAL A 14 32.81 38.42 -6.11
N LEU A 15 32.16 37.74 -5.17
CA LEU A 15 31.88 36.31 -5.24
C LEU A 15 30.76 36.08 -6.27
N THR A 16 31.12 35.81 -7.51
CA THR A 16 30.16 35.44 -8.58
C THR A 16 29.58 34.06 -8.27
N THR A 17 28.36 34.00 -7.73
CA THR A 17 27.61 32.76 -7.59
C THR A 17 27.21 32.27 -8.98
N ALA A 18 27.83 31.19 -9.44
CA ALA A 18 27.38 30.46 -10.61
C ALA A 18 26.01 29.83 -10.28
N LEU A 19 24.93 30.45 -10.75
CA LEU A 19 23.59 29.88 -10.73
C LEU A 19 23.57 28.70 -11.70
N THR A 20 24.00 27.53 -11.24
CA THR A 20 23.81 26.27 -11.97
C THR A 20 22.32 25.97 -12.01
N THR A 21 21.71 26.07 -13.20
CA THR A 21 20.34 25.66 -13.41
C THR A 21 20.26 24.13 -13.32
N VAL A 22 19.89 23.62 -12.14
CA VAL A 22 19.58 22.20 -11.97
C VAL A 22 18.25 21.95 -12.69
N ARG A 23 18.28 21.22 -13.81
CA ARG A 23 17.05 20.74 -14.45
C ARG A 23 16.54 19.55 -13.65
N SER A 24 15.62 19.80 -12.73
CA SER A 24 14.90 18.72 -12.04
C SER A 24 13.95 18.04 -13.01
N PHE A 25 14.25 16.81 -13.41
CA PHE A 25 13.36 15.98 -14.23
C PHE A 25 12.25 15.39 -13.35
N SER A 26 11.05 15.23 -13.93
CA SER A 26 9.96 14.51 -13.23
C SER A 26 10.38 13.05 -13.07
N ASN A 27 10.55 12.64 -11.82
CA ASN A 27 11.01 11.31 -11.43
C ASN A 27 9.91 10.63 -10.62
N GLY A 28 8.78 10.32 -11.26
CA GLY A 28 7.68 9.58 -10.63
C GLY A 28 6.82 10.35 -9.65
N ALA A 29 5.89 9.62 -9.05
CA ALA A 29 5.08 10.05 -7.91
C ALA A 29 5.95 10.31 -6.67
N ILE A 30 5.36 11.00 -5.68
CA ILE A 30 5.95 11.23 -4.36
C ILE A 30 5.30 10.29 -3.34
N GLU A 31 6.01 9.97 -2.26
CA GLU A 31 5.54 9.00 -1.23
C GLU A 31 4.18 9.37 -0.62
N SER A 32 3.84 10.66 -0.55
CA SER A 32 2.54 11.09 -0.02
C SER A 32 1.35 10.67 -0.91
N ALA A 33 1.59 10.24 -2.16
CA ALA A 33 0.54 9.71 -3.03
C ALA A 33 0.18 8.26 -2.68
N CYS A 34 1.07 7.51 -2.01
CA CYS A 34 0.95 6.07 -1.81
C CYS A 34 -0.34 5.59 -1.12
N PRO A 35 -0.82 6.22 -0.04
CA PRO A 35 -2.00 5.73 0.68
C PRO A 35 -3.24 5.62 -0.21
N ASN A 36 -3.43 6.56 -1.14
CA ASN A 36 -4.66 6.70 -1.92
C ASN A 36 -4.41 6.75 -3.45
N LEU A 37 -3.18 6.48 -3.87
CA LEU A 37 -2.70 6.69 -5.25
C LEU A 37 -3.01 8.10 -5.79
N ASP A 38 -3.01 9.10 -4.90
CA ASP A 38 -3.45 10.47 -5.20
C ASP A 38 -2.26 11.43 -5.40
N PRO A 39 -2.02 11.92 -6.62
CA PRO A 39 -0.87 12.77 -6.93
C PRO A 39 -1.09 14.24 -6.55
N SER A 40 -2.23 14.61 -5.95
CA SER A 40 -2.62 16.01 -5.69
C SER A 40 -1.61 16.80 -4.85
N SER A 41 -0.88 16.14 -3.96
CA SER A 41 0.20 16.79 -3.20
C SER A 41 1.31 17.38 -4.10
N GLY A 42 1.56 16.78 -5.27
CA GLY A 42 2.53 17.27 -6.26
C GLY A 42 1.90 17.92 -7.49
N HIS A 43 0.61 17.72 -7.72
CA HIS A 43 -0.09 18.12 -8.95
C HIS A 43 -1.20 19.15 -8.75
N GLY A 44 -1.73 19.33 -7.54
CA GLY A 44 -2.99 20.04 -7.28
C GLY A 44 -4.22 19.16 -7.55
N ALA A 45 -5.42 19.71 -7.35
CA ALA A 45 -6.67 18.98 -7.62
C ALA A 45 -6.85 18.66 -9.10
N SER A 46 -7.39 17.48 -9.41
CA SER A 46 -7.59 17.07 -10.81
C SER A 46 -8.58 17.97 -11.55
N THR A 47 -8.27 18.28 -12.82
CA THR A 47 -9.21 18.88 -13.78
C THR A 47 -9.78 17.89 -14.78
N ALA A 48 -9.39 16.62 -14.70
CA ALA A 48 -9.87 15.60 -15.63
C ALA A 48 -11.37 15.34 -15.43
N THR A 49 -12.09 15.18 -16.54
CA THR A 49 -13.52 14.90 -16.55
C THR A 49 -13.83 13.81 -17.57
N GLY A 50 -14.97 13.14 -17.40
CA GLY A 50 -15.41 12.04 -18.26
C GLY A 50 -14.64 10.74 -18.04
N SER A 51 -14.81 9.80 -18.97
CA SER A 51 -14.16 8.48 -18.90
C SER A 51 -12.66 8.59 -19.22
N ALA A 52 -11.83 7.88 -18.45
CA ALA A 52 -10.40 7.79 -18.70
C ALA A 52 -10.12 7.01 -20.00
N PRO A 53 -9.34 7.56 -20.95
CA PRO A 53 -8.95 6.86 -22.18
C PRO A 53 -7.72 5.97 -21.95
N TYR A 54 -7.70 5.23 -20.84
CA TYR A 54 -6.57 4.39 -20.43
C TYR A 54 -7.08 3.04 -19.93
N THR A 55 -6.37 1.98 -20.29
CA THR A 55 -6.69 0.61 -19.88
C THR A 55 -5.45 -0.06 -19.33
N LEU A 56 -5.66 -0.98 -18.40
CA LEU A 56 -4.63 -1.83 -17.84
C LEU A 56 -4.94 -3.27 -18.28
N GLU A 57 -4.15 -3.76 -19.21
CA GLU A 57 -4.27 -5.10 -19.81
C GLU A 57 -3.38 -6.08 -19.05
N LEU A 58 -3.90 -7.28 -18.79
CA LEU A 58 -3.21 -8.32 -18.03
C LEU A 58 -2.95 -9.53 -18.93
N SER A 59 -1.78 -10.16 -18.81
CA SER A 59 -1.48 -11.40 -19.54
C SER A 59 -2.34 -12.59 -19.10
N LYS A 60 -2.84 -12.56 -17.87
CA LYS A 60 -3.80 -13.51 -17.29
C LYS A 60 -4.57 -12.86 -16.14
N THR A 61 -5.75 -13.41 -15.82
CA THR A 61 -6.65 -12.91 -14.77
C THR A 61 -6.79 -13.88 -13.61
N GLU A 62 -5.86 -14.82 -13.48
CA GLU A 62 -5.78 -15.80 -12.40
C GLU A 62 -4.32 -15.90 -11.95
N TYR A 63 -4.09 -16.13 -10.66
CA TYR A 63 -2.75 -16.30 -10.11
C TYR A 63 -2.66 -17.46 -9.13
N ASN A 64 -1.49 -18.09 -9.06
CA ASN A 64 -1.00 -18.84 -7.90
C ASN A 64 0.08 -18.02 -7.19
N PRO A 65 0.38 -18.29 -5.90
CA PRO A 65 1.43 -17.58 -5.18
C PRO A 65 2.77 -17.59 -5.93
N GLY A 66 3.38 -16.41 -6.10
CA GLY A 66 4.63 -16.24 -6.84
C GLY A 66 4.50 -16.17 -8.37
N ASP A 67 3.30 -16.31 -8.93
CA ASP A 67 3.08 -16.12 -10.37
C ASP A 67 3.44 -14.70 -10.82
N VAL A 68 4.05 -14.60 -12.01
CA VAL A 68 4.28 -13.31 -12.67
C VAL A 68 3.16 -13.04 -13.67
N ILE A 69 2.55 -11.86 -13.58
CA ILE A 69 1.56 -11.34 -14.53
C ILE A 69 2.16 -10.10 -15.19
N GLN A 70 2.25 -10.13 -16.52
CA GLN A 70 2.65 -8.96 -17.28
C GLN A 70 1.46 -8.00 -17.36
N VAL A 71 1.73 -6.76 -17.03
CA VAL A 71 0.77 -5.67 -17.00
C VAL A 71 1.14 -4.65 -18.07
N THR A 72 0.17 -4.29 -18.92
CA THR A 72 0.33 -3.28 -19.95
C THR A 72 -0.65 -2.13 -19.71
N LEU A 73 -0.13 -0.97 -19.30
CA LEU A 73 -0.88 0.28 -19.32
C LEU A 73 -0.89 0.80 -20.76
N ARG A 74 -2.08 1.06 -21.32
CA ARG A 74 -2.27 1.55 -22.69
C ARG A 74 -3.20 2.74 -22.73
N GLY A 75 -2.88 3.72 -23.59
CA GLY A 75 -3.82 4.74 -24.00
C GLY A 75 -4.72 4.25 -25.14
N THR A 76 -6.02 4.49 -25.04
CA THR A 76 -7.01 4.16 -26.07
C THR A 76 -7.27 5.35 -26.97
N GLY A 77 -7.70 5.12 -28.22
CA GLY A 77 -8.01 6.20 -29.17
C GLY A 77 -6.85 7.15 -29.48
N GLY A 78 -5.59 6.69 -29.34
CA GLY A 78 -4.40 7.52 -29.53
C GLY A 78 -4.01 8.39 -28.33
N ALA A 79 -4.69 8.23 -27.18
CA ALA A 79 -4.32 8.94 -25.96
C ALA A 79 -2.88 8.60 -25.52
N GLN A 80 -2.15 9.62 -25.10
CA GLN A 80 -0.83 9.47 -24.49
C GLN A 80 -0.90 9.85 -23.01
N PHE A 81 0.00 9.30 -22.22
CA PHE A 81 0.20 9.62 -20.81
C PHE A 81 1.68 9.94 -20.56
N LYS A 82 1.95 10.68 -19.48
CA LYS A 82 3.31 11.06 -19.08
C LYS A 82 3.65 10.65 -17.65
N GLY A 83 2.66 10.24 -16.88
CA GLY A 83 2.85 9.76 -15.52
C GLY A 83 1.82 8.73 -15.15
N PHE A 84 2.22 7.82 -14.27
CA PHE A 84 1.34 6.79 -13.73
C PHE A 84 1.79 6.40 -12.33
N LEU A 85 0.86 5.84 -11.57
CA LEU A 85 1.10 5.20 -10.29
C LEU A 85 0.16 3.99 -10.21
N VAL A 86 0.70 2.82 -9.88
CA VAL A 86 -0.02 1.54 -9.89
C VAL A 86 0.28 0.76 -8.61
N ALA A 87 -0.74 0.19 -7.98
CA ALA A 87 -0.62 -0.70 -6.82
C ALA A 87 -1.64 -1.83 -6.89
N GLY A 88 -1.28 -3.04 -6.47
CA GLY A 88 -2.26 -4.13 -6.26
C GLY A 88 -2.92 -4.02 -4.90
N ARG A 89 -4.21 -4.27 -4.78
CA ARG A 89 -4.96 -4.26 -3.50
C ARG A 89 -6.01 -5.37 -3.49
N LYS A 90 -6.53 -5.71 -2.31
CA LYS A 90 -7.62 -6.69 -2.21
C LYS A 90 -8.85 -6.20 -2.95
N ALA A 91 -9.51 -7.10 -3.66
CA ALA A 91 -10.74 -6.80 -4.38
C ALA A 91 -11.92 -6.49 -3.44
N ASP A 92 -11.85 -6.93 -2.18
CA ASP A 92 -12.88 -6.70 -1.16
C ASP A 92 -12.94 -5.24 -0.65
N GLY A 93 -11.94 -4.41 -0.97
CA GLY A 93 -11.86 -3.01 -0.56
C GLY A 93 -11.66 -2.80 0.94
N GLN A 94 -11.34 -3.84 1.71
CA GLN A 94 -11.21 -3.74 3.17
C GLN A 94 -9.86 -3.17 3.63
N SER A 95 -8.84 -3.19 2.76
CA SER A 95 -7.51 -2.66 3.05
C SER A 95 -6.97 -1.82 1.89
N THR A 96 -6.15 -0.81 2.22
CA THR A 96 -5.37 -0.01 1.27
C THR A 96 -3.92 -0.49 1.15
N ASP A 97 -3.55 -1.57 1.84
CA ASP A 97 -2.23 -2.18 1.75
C ASP A 97 -1.96 -2.67 0.32
N ASN A 98 -0.74 -2.43 -0.15
CA ASN A 98 -0.32 -2.89 -1.47
C ASN A 98 0.03 -4.38 -1.41
N ILE A 99 -0.45 -5.12 -2.40
CA ILE A 99 -0.30 -6.57 -2.54
C ILE A 99 0.53 -6.91 -3.76
N GLY A 100 1.43 -7.87 -3.56
CA GLY A 100 2.36 -8.33 -4.59
C GLY A 100 3.50 -7.35 -4.82
N ASP A 101 4.37 -7.72 -5.75
CA ASP A 101 5.61 -7.03 -6.00
C ASP A 101 5.73 -6.65 -7.48
N PHE A 102 5.80 -5.36 -7.74
CA PHE A 102 6.16 -4.89 -9.07
C PHE A 102 7.65 -5.05 -9.30
N SER A 103 8.02 -5.35 -10.54
CA SER A 103 9.40 -5.25 -11.02
C SER A 103 9.46 -4.41 -12.29
N VAL A 104 10.58 -3.70 -12.45
CA VAL A 104 10.80 -2.78 -13.57
C VAL A 104 11.19 -3.61 -14.79
N ASP A 105 10.50 -3.41 -15.91
CA ASP A 105 10.87 -3.98 -17.20
C ASP A 105 12.14 -3.33 -17.77
N SER A 106 12.82 -4.07 -18.64
CA SER A 106 13.98 -3.71 -19.46
C SER A 106 13.88 -2.37 -20.21
N THR A 107 12.68 -1.85 -20.47
CA THR A 107 12.48 -0.54 -21.11
C THR A 107 12.83 0.65 -20.22
N GLY A 108 13.01 0.44 -18.91
CA GLY A 108 13.60 1.43 -18.01
C GLY A 108 12.80 2.71 -17.81
N ASN A 109 11.47 2.68 -18.02
CA ASN A 109 10.59 3.86 -17.93
C ASN A 109 9.74 3.92 -16.64
N SER A 110 10.01 3.01 -15.70
CA SER A 110 9.30 2.88 -14.44
C SER A 110 10.28 2.66 -13.27
N LYS A 111 9.79 2.86 -12.06
CA LYS A 111 10.51 2.59 -10.82
C LYS A 111 9.55 2.21 -9.70
N ILE A 112 10.07 1.48 -8.72
CA ILE A 112 9.33 1.09 -7.51
C ILE A 112 9.20 2.29 -6.56
N ILE A 113 8.06 2.38 -5.89
CA ILE A 113 7.72 3.38 -4.87
C ILE A 113 6.77 2.77 -3.84
N CYS A 114 6.43 3.51 -2.77
CA CYS A 114 5.51 3.08 -1.71
C CYS A 114 6.01 1.89 -0.89
N SER A 115 7.31 1.57 -1.00
CA SER A 115 7.96 0.55 -0.20
C SER A 115 7.69 0.77 1.30
N GLN A 116 7.71 -0.32 2.06
CA GLN A 116 7.47 -0.45 3.51
C GLN A 116 7.09 0.85 4.28
N PRO A 117 5.91 0.90 4.94
CA PRO A 117 5.11 -0.25 5.36
C PRO A 117 4.03 -0.68 4.35
N LEU A 118 3.74 0.14 3.33
CA LEU A 118 2.54 -0.06 2.50
C LEU A 118 2.69 -1.16 1.45
N GLY A 119 3.90 -1.65 1.17
CA GLY A 119 4.17 -2.63 0.10
C GLY A 119 4.42 -1.99 -1.27
N ASN A 120 4.91 -2.76 -2.24
CA ASN A 120 5.46 -2.19 -3.48
C ASN A 120 4.38 -1.67 -4.45
N ALA A 121 4.55 -0.42 -4.90
CA ALA A 121 3.84 0.19 -6.01
C ALA A 121 4.83 0.54 -7.13
N LEU A 122 4.32 0.90 -8.31
CA LEU A 122 5.12 1.27 -9.47
C LEU A 122 4.71 2.65 -10.00
N THR A 123 5.69 3.49 -10.33
CA THR A 123 5.47 4.79 -10.95
C THR A 123 6.40 5.01 -12.15
N HIS A 124 6.13 6.04 -12.97
CA HIS A 124 7.04 6.45 -14.05
C HIS A 124 8.36 6.97 -13.49
N ASN A 125 9.45 6.94 -14.25
CA ASN A 125 10.71 7.60 -13.87
C ASN A 125 11.08 8.80 -14.75
N GLU A 126 10.30 9.04 -15.82
CA GLU A 126 10.43 10.17 -16.72
C GLU A 126 9.07 10.58 -17.31
N ALA A 127 8.92 11.88 -17.60
CA ALA A 127 7.66 12.48 -18.06
C ALA A 127 7.55 12.66 -19.58
N SER A 128 8.31 11.88 -20.36
CA SER A 128 8.16 11.84 -21.81
C SER A 128 6.78 11.22 -22.15
N PRO A 129 5.99 11.82 -23.05
CA PRO A 129 4.72 11.25 -23.48
C PRO A 129 4.90 9.85 -24.09
N LYS A 130 4.09 8.90 -23.64
CA LYS A 130 4.10 7.51 -24.09
C LYS A 130 2.67 7.00 -24.27
N SER A 131 2.49 6.08 -25.20
CA SER A 131 1.20 5.43 -25.48
C SER A 131 1.02 4.11 -24.73
N SER A 132 2.12 3.53 -24.25
CA SER A 132 2.12 2.28 -23.49
C SER A 132 3.29 2.22 -22.51
N ALA A 133 3.09 1.49 -21.42
CA ALA A 133 4.10 1.09 -20.46
C ALA A 133 3.82 -0.36 -20.04
N VAL A 134 4.87 -1.17 -19.98
CA VAL A 134 4.79 -2.59 -19.62
C VAL A 134 5.62 -2.82 -18.37
N PHE A 135 5.11 -3.65 -17.47
CA PHE A 135 5.78 -4.00 -16.21
C PHE A 135 5.23 -5.32 -15.68
N ASP A 136 5.99 -5.97 -14.83
CA ASP A 136 5.60 -7.26 -14.26
C ASP A 136 5.10 -7.07 -12.82
N TRP A 137 3.99 -7.71 -12.51
CA TRP A 137 3.46 -7.85 -11.16
C TRP A 137 3.61 -9.31 -10.72
N THR A 138 4.32 -9.51 -9.62
CA THR A 138 4.50 -10.82 -9.00
C THR A 138 3.47 -10.99 -7.89
N ALA A 139 2.69 -12.05 -7.97
CA ALA A 139 1.73 -12.40 -6.94
C ALA A 139 2.43 -12.67 -5.59
N PRO A 140 1.79 -12.31 -4.47
CA PRO A 140 2.36 -12.54 -3.14
C PRO A 140 2.69 -14.02 -2.89
N SER A 141 3.66 -14.28 -2.01
CA SER A 141 4.05 -15.64 -1.64
C SER A 141 2.98 -16.40 -0.85
N THR A 142 2.00 -15.69 -0.30
CA THR A 142 0.81 -16.24 0.35
C THR A 142 -0.43 -15.71 -0.35
N SER A 143 -1.47 -16.55 -0.50
CA SER A 143 -2.71 -16.09 -1.12
C SER A 143 -3.34 -14.95 -0.31
N GLN A 144 -3.72 -13.89 -1.02
CA GLN A 144 -4.49 -12.78 -0.48
C GLN A 144 -5.93 -12.75 -1.00
N GLY A 145 -6.37 -13.83 -1.66
CA GLY A 145 -7.66 -13.90 -2.34
C GLY A 145 -7.64 -13.09 -3.64
N ASP A 146 -8.79 -12.56 -4.03
CA ASP A 146 -8.93 -11.76 -5.24
C ASP A 146 -8.21 -10.41 -5.12
N VAL A 147 -7.46 -10.05 -6.16
CA VAL A 147 -6.67 -8.81 -6.22
C VAL A 147 -7.14 -7.95 -7.38
N VAL A 148 -7.12 -6.63 -7.20
CA VAL A 148 -7.35 -5.63 -8.25
C VAL A 148 -6.14 -4.70 -8.30
N LEU A 149 -5.66 -4.38 -9.50
CA LEU A 149 -4.64 -3.34 -9.68
C LEU A 149 -5.32 -1.98 -9.79
N HIS A 150 -5.07 -1.12 -8.81
CA HIS A 150 -5.50 0.27 -8.81
C HIS A 150 -4.44 1.15 -9.45
N TYR A 151 -4.87 2.15 -10.21
CA TYR A 151 -3.95 3.05 -10.87
C TYR A 151 -4.47 4.47 -11.09
N THR A 152 -3.50 5.36 -11.24
CA THR A 152 -3.68 6.77 -11.57
C THR A 152 -2.84 7.09 -12.80
N VAL A 153 -3.37 7.90 -13.72
CA VAL A 153 -2.71 8.29 -14.97
C VAL A 153 -2.76 9.80 -15.16
N VAL A 154 -1.60 10.42 -15.41
CA VAL A 154 -1.47 11.83 -15.78
C VAL A 154 -1.42 11.95 -17.30
N ARG A 155 -2.33 12.75 -17.87
CA ARG A 155 -2.45 12.92 -19.34
C ARG A 155 -1.18 13.51 -19.95
N GLY A 156 -0.76 12.94 -21.07
CA GLY A 156 0.49 13.27 -21.76
C GLY A 156 0.40 14.47 -22.70
N GLY A 157 -0.80 14.87 -23.12
CA GLY A 157 -1.02 15.92 -24.14
C GLY A 157 -0.48 15.53 -25.52
N ALA A 158 -0.96 16.19 -26.58
CA ALA A 158 -0.33 16.12 -27.89
C ALA A 158 1.09 16.73 -27.83
N PRO A 159 2.03 16.35 -28.73
CA PRO A 159 3.36 16.93 -28.74
C PRO A 159 3.26 18.47 -28.79
N ASN A 160 3.85 19.16 -27.80
CA ASN A 160 3.94 20.62 -27.66
C ASN A 160 2.78 21.37 -26.96
N ALA A 161 1.79 20.70 -26.38
CA ALA A 161 0.99 21.33 -25.33
C ALA A 161 1.76 21.19 -24.00
N SER A 162 1.98 22.27 -23.24
CA SER A 162 2.46 22.16 -21.85
C SER A 162 1.37 21.40 -21.07
N PRO A 163 1.48 20.07 -20.86
CA PRO A 163 0.32 19.30 -20.44
C PRO A 163 0.08 19.66 -19.00
N ASN A 164 -1.09 20.21 -18.71
CA ASN A 164 -1.40 20.73 -17.40
C ASN A 164 -1.21 19.62 -16.36
N ARG A 165 -0.41 19.87 -15.33
CA ARG A 165 -0.01 18.83 -14.35
C ARG A 165 -1.23 18.32 -13.58
N VAL A 166 -2.29 19.12 -13.48
CA VAL A 166 -3.58 18.79 -12.86
C VAL A 166 -4.49 17.90 -13.72
N ASP A 167 -4.14 17.53 -14.95
CA ASP A 167 -5.00 16.69 -15.79
C ASP A 167 -4.68 15.20 -15.59
N TYR A 168 -5.28 14.60 -14.55
CA TYR A 168 -5.05 13.20 -14.19
C TYR A 168 -6.34 12.46 -13.80
N PHE A 169 -6.40 11.18 -14.16
CA PHE A 169 -7.46 10.26 -13.75
C PHE A 169 -6.94 9.41 -12.60
N LYS A 170 -7.73 9.26 -11.53
CA LYS A 170 -7.43 8.41 -10.37
C LYS A 170 -8.55 7.42 -10.12
N ASP A 171 -8.34 6.52 -9.16
CA ASP A 171 -9.31 5.49 -8.76
C ASP A 171 -9.68 4.55 -9.92
N LEU A 172 -8.80 4.40 -10.91
CA LEU A 172 -8.97 3.44 -12.00
C LEU A 172 -8.57 2.04 -11.52
N THR A 173 -9.21 1.02 -12.08
CA THR A 173 -9.00 -0.37 -11.69
C THR A 173 -8.81 -1.29 -12.89
N SER A 174 -8.02 -2.34 -12.72
CA SER A 174 -7.99 -3.48 -13.63
C SER A 174 -9.24 -4.33 -13.48
N VAL A 175 -9.39 -5.33 -14.36
CA VAL A 175 -10.23 -6.49 -14.04
C VAL A 175 -9.68 -7.22 -12.80
N VAL A 176 -10.55 -7.99 -12.13
CA VAL A 176 -10.17 -8.81 -10.98
C VAL A 176 -9.19 -9.90 -11.42
N ILE A 177 -8.13 -10.07 -10.62
CA ILE A 177 -7.18 -11.17 -10.72
C ILE A 177 -7.58 -12.19 -9.66
N THR A 178 -8.17 -13.29 -10.09
CA THR A 178 -8.69 -14.33 -9.21
C THR A 178 -7.53 -15.07 -8.55
N GLY A 179 -7.54 -15.09 -7.22
CA GLY A 179 -6.55 -15.84 -6.43
C GLY A 179 -7.13 -17.14 -5.89
N PRO A 180 -6.28 -18.04 -5.35
CA PRO A 180 -6.78 -19.11 -4.50
C PRO A 180 -7.51 -18.47 -3.31
N PRO A 181 -8.48 -19.14 -2.68
CA PRO A 181 -9.06 -18.68 -1.44
C PRO A 181 -7.94 -18.30 -0.47
N VAL A 182 -8.10 -17.18 0.24
CA VAL A 182 -7.23 -16.92 1.39
C VAL A 182 -7.36 -18.15 2.26
N VAL A 183 -6.27 -18.90 2.42
CA VAL A 183 -6.23 -19.91 3.47
C VAL A 183 -6.17 -19.06 4.72
N GLU A 184 -7.34 -18.68 5.25
CA GLU A 184 -7.43 -18.08 6.57
C GLU A 184 -6.62 -19.01 7.45
N ALA A 185 -5.50 -18.51 7.99
CA ALA A 185 -4.74 -19.26 8.96
C ALA A 185 -5.78 -19.67 10.00
N LYS A 186 -6.00 -20.99 10.14
CA LYS A 186 -6.98 -21.53 11.09
C LYS A 186 -6.82 -20.69 12.36
N PRO A 187 -7.91 -20.04 12.85
CA PRO A 187 -7.81 -19.16 14.01
C PRO A 187 -7.00 -19.89 15.07
N PRO A 188 -5.93 -19.26 15.59
CA PRO A 188 -5.03 -19.98 16.46
C PRO A 188 -5.86 -20.47 17.65
N SER A 189 -5.77 -21.77 17.93
CA SER A 189 -6.71 -22.49 18.80
C SER A 189 -5.95 -23.42 19.73
N PHE A 190 -6.49 -23.68 20.92
CA PHE A 190 -5.94 -24.65 21.86
C PHE A 190 -6.92 -25.80 22.12
N THR A 191 -6.41 -26.85 22.78
CA THR A 191 -7.22 -28.00 23.17
C THR A 191 -7.96 -27.72 24.47
N LYS A 192 -9.26 -27.98 24.49
CA LYS A 192 -10.14 -27.86 25.67
C LYS A 192 -9.55 -28.56 26.90
N ASP A 193 -9.68 -27.96 28.09
CA ASP A 193 -9.30 -28.59 29.35
C ASP A 193 -10.08 -29.90 29.53
N ALA A 194 -9.37 -31.03 29.66
CA ALA A 194 -9.97 -32.35 29.83
C ALA A 194 -10.74 -32.49 31.16
N ALA A 195 -10.42 -31.67 32.17
CA ALA A 195 -11.13 -31.62 33.45
C ALA A 195 -12.48 -30.89 33.33
N CYS A 196 -12.73 -30.23 32.21
CA CYS A 196 -13.89 -29.40 31.99
C CYS A 196 -15.20 -30.21 31.94
N GLY A 197 -16.17 -29.86 32.81
CA GLY A 197 -17.43 -30.60 32.94
C GLY A 197 -17.30 -31.94 33.68
N VAL A 198 -16.09 -32.27 34.16
CA VAL A 198 -15.80 -33.46 34.95
C VAL A 198 -15.51 -33.07 36.39
N SER A 199 -14.40 -32.37 36.63
CA SER A 199 -13.98 -31.88 37.96
C SER A 199 -13.89 -30.36 38.05
N LYS A 200 -14.05 -29.66 36.92
CA LYS A 200 -14.12 -28.19 36.84
C LYS A 200 -15.42 -27.74 36.19
N GLY A 201 -15.94 -26.61 36.64
CA GLY A 201 -16.96 -25.87 35.90
C GLY A 201 -16.31 -25.06 34.78
N CYS A 202 -17.03 -24.84 33.68
CA CYS A 202 -16.46 -24.13 32.53
C CYS A 202 -17.46 -23.29 31.75
N TYR A 203 -16.91 -22.30 31.06
CA TYR A 203 -17.57 -21.50 30.06
C TYR A 203 -16.58 -21.22 28.91
N SER A 204 -16.98 -21.44 27.66
CA SER A 204 -16.03 -21.46 26.53
C SER A 204 -16.72 -21.28 25.17
N ASP A 205 -15.96 -20.94 24.14
CA ASP A 205 -16.39 -20.95 22.73
C ASP A 205 -16.04 -22.26 21.99
N CYS A 206 -15.58 -23.29 22.70
CA CYS A 206 -15.05 -24.50 22.08
C CYS A 206 -16.07 -25.19 21.16
N VAL A 207 -15.62 -25.59 19.96
CA VAL A 207 -16.34 -26.51 19.07
C VAL A 207 -15.63 -27.86 19.14
N GLY A 208 -16.25 -28.81 19.85
CA GLY A 208 -15.58 -30.05 20.24
C GLY A 208 -14.41 -29.77 21.19
N ASN A 209 -13.20 -30.20 20.83
CA ASN A 209 -11.98 -29.99 21.62
C ASN A 209 -11.15 -28.78 21.17
N VAL A 210 -11.67 -27.94 20.24
CA VAL A 210 -10.93 -26.81 19.69
C VAL A 210 -11.53 -25.52 20.23
N CYS A 211 -10.74 -24.72 20.95
CA CYS A 211 -11.18 -23.52 21.65
C CYS A 211 -10.41 -22.28 21.18
N GLY A 212 -11.10 -21.13 21.11
CA GLY A 212 -10.51 -19.81 20.99
C GLY A 212 -10.35 -19.13 22.35
N TRP A 213 -11.25 -19.41 23.29
CA TRP A 213 -11.10 -19.10 24.71
C TRP A 213 -11.88 -20.07 25.61
N GLU A 214 -11.39 -20.23 26.83
CA GLU A 214 -11.99 -21.09 27.85
C GLU A 214 -11.72 -20.49 29.23
N ALA A 215 -12.80 -20.34 30.01
CA ALA A 215 -12.75 -20.07 31.43
C ALA A 215 -13.11 -21.35 32.19
N THR A 216 -12.25 -21.78 33.11
CA THR A 216 -12.52 -22.92 34.00
C THR A 216 -12.42 -22.49 35.45
N TRP A 217 -13.27 -23.02 36.32
CA TRP A 217 -13.18 -22.80 37.76
C TRP A 217 -13.28 -24.12 38.53
N GLN A 218 -12.54 -24.20 39.63
CA GLN A 218 -12.52 -25.34 40.53
C GLN A 218 -12.53 -24.88 41.98
N GLU A 219 -13.35 -25.52 42.81
CA GLU A 219 -13.35 -25.32 44.26
C GLU A 219 -12.14 -26.03 44.88
N ASP A 220 -11.39 -25.31 45.72
CA ASP A 220 -10.26 -25.82 46.48
C ASP A 220 -10.31 -25.25 47.91
N GLY A 221 -11.07 -25.92 48.78
CA GLY A 221 -11.36 -25.44 50.13
C GLY A 221 -12.15 -24.13 50.09
N ASP A 222 -11.58 -23.07 50.68
CA ASP A 222 -12.19 -21.74 50.76
C ASP A 222 -11.86 -20.84 49.53
N VAL A 223 -11.20 -21.39 48.50
CA VAL A 223 -10.74 -20.63 47.32
C VAL A 223 -11.27 -21.24 46.02
N TYR A 224 -11.59 -20.39 45.05
CA TYR A 224 -11.82 -20.81 43.66
C TYR A 224 -10.56 -20.63 42.83
N ASN A 225 -10.04 -21.72 42.27
CA ASN A 225 -8.98 -21.68 41.27
C ASN A 225 -9.60 -21.44 39.89
N ILE A 226 -9.39 -20.25 39.32
CA ILE A 226 -9.95 -19.86 38.02
C ILE A 226 -8.83 -19.69 37.00
N SER A 227 -8.99 -20.32 35.84
CA SER A 227 -8.10 -20.16 34.69
C SER A 227 -8.89 -19.55 33.53
N LEU A 228 -8.32 -18.51 32.92
CA LEU A 228 -8.81 -17.94 31.67
C LEU A 228 -7.73 -18.12 30.61
N THR A 229 -8.01 -18.96 29.62
CA THR A 229 -7.11 -19.26 28.51
C THR A 229 -7.71 -18.68 27.24
N SER A 230 -6.94 -17.93 26.46
CA SER A 230 -7.36 -17.41 25.16
C SER A 230 -6.17 -17.33 24.22
N VAL A 231 -6.43 -17.42 22.92
CA VAL A 231 -5.40 -17.23 21.90
C VAL A 231 -5.49 -15.83 21.31
N PHE A 232 -4.36 -15.12 21.32
CA PHE A 232 -4.24 -13.80 20.73
C PHE A 232 -3.50 -13.91 19.39
N ASP A 233 -4.13 -13.44 18.31
CA ASP A 233 -3.54 -13.40 16.97
C ASP A 233 -2.80 -12.08 16.68
N GLY A 234 -2.63 -11.22 17.68
CA GLY A 234 -1.95 -9.92 17.56
C GLY A 234 -2.74 -8.88 16.76
N SER A 235 -3.98 -9.16 16.37
CA SER A 235 -4.87 -8.15 15.79
C SER A 235 -5.43 -7.24 16.90
N ASP A 236 -5.29 -5.93 16.73
CA ASP A 236 -5.70 -4.94 17.74
C ASP A 236 -7.22 -5.05 18.01
N GLY A 237 -7.60 -5.22 19.29
CA GLY A 237 -8.97 -5.01 19.76
C GLY A 237 -9.74 -6.21 20.33
N LYS A 238 -9.15 -7.40 20.49
CA LYS A 238 -9.82 -8.55 21.15
C LYS A 238 -9.48 -8.63 22.64
N TYR A 239 -10.50 -8.69 23.50
CA TYR A 239 -10.34 -8.84 24.95
C TYR A 239 -11.33 -9.85 25.52
N VAL A 240 -10.92 -10.58 26.56
CA VAL A 240 -11.79 -11.42 27.39
C VAL A 240 -11.62 -10.96 28.83
N ALA A 241 -12.72 -10.73 29.54
CA ALA A 241 -12.72 -10.24 30.91
C ALA A 241 -13.51 -11.18 31.83
N LEU A 242 -13.02 -11.37 33.05
CA LEU A 242 -13.68 -12.12 34.11
C LEU A 242 -14.05 -11.15 35.24
N GLY A 243 -15.32 -11.17 35.66
CA GLY A 243 -15.83 -10.34 36.75
C GLY A 243 -16.19 -11.20 37.96
N PHE A 244 -15.86 -10.70 39.15
CA PHE A 244 -16.27 -11.31 40.42
C PHE A 244 -17.37 -10.46 41.04
N SER A 245 -18.42 -11.12 41.54
CA SER A 245 -19.46 -10.48 42.34
C SER A 245 -19.46 -11.11 43.73
N ALA A 246 -19.11 -10.34 44.74
CA ALA A 246 -19.31 -10.72 46.12
C ALA A 246 -20.71 -10.23 46.53
N MET A 247 -21.63 -11.15 46.82
CA MET A 247 -22.79 -10.78 47.64
C MET A 247 -22.30 -10.72 49.10
N PRO A 248 -22.58 -9.63 49.84
CA PRO A 248 -22.35 -9.59 51.28
C PRO A 248 -23.28 -10.55 52.03
#